data_AF-A0A257WWT7-F1
#
_entry.id   AF-A0A257WWT7-F1
#
_cell.length_a   1.000
_cell.length_b   1.000
_cell.length_c   1.000
_cell.angle_alpha   90.00
_cell.angle_beta   90.00
_cell.angle_gamma   90.00
#
_symmetry.space_group_name_H-M   'P 1'
#
loop_
_entity.id
_entity.type
_entity.pdbx_description
1 polymer ?
#
loop_
_entity_poly.entity_id
_entity_poly.type
_entity_poly.pdbx_seq_one_letter_code
_entity_poly.pdbx_strand_id
1 'polypeptide(L)'
;MPSNMFSRRDFMRGVGAGALAGSAVVRSASALAAPGSLFQHGVASGDPLTDRVIIWTRVTPTRPGTVAVLWEVALDAAFARIIRRGRVLTGADIDYTVKADVLGLPANARLHYRFRADGQLSPAGRTRTLPAGAIDQIKLAVLSCSNFPAGYFNVYAEVAKLNDLHAAVHLGDYIYEYSRTGYASQDAAALGRVSEPADEIITLDDYRTRHAQYRTDVDLQAMHAALPVIAVWDDHEITNDTWREGAENHTEGVEGAFTDRRAAAIRAYHEWMPTRLPDPARPDRIYRSFRFGNLLSLHMLDTRVIGRDQQMDYANYFGASGFDTARFTADLTDPNRTLLGAEQNDWLGLQLAQSDTTWDMLGQQVLMARMNIPAPLVLG
;
A
#
# COMPACT_ATOMS: atom_id res chain seq x y z
N MET A 1 12.45 -10.64 57.05
CA MET A 1 12.56 -10.88 55.60
C MET A 1 12.85 -12.36 55.41
N PRO A 2 12.02 -13.06 54.62
CA PRO A 2 12.34 -13.22 53.20
C PRO A 2 11.15 -12.92 52.27
N SER A 3 11.52 -12.58 51.05
CA SER A 3 10.73 -12.22 49.88
C SER A 3 10.07 -13.43 49.22
N ASN A 4 8.75 -13.39 49.01
CA ASN A 4 8.10 -14.25 48.01
C ASN A 4 7.83 -13.45 46.74
N MET A 5 8.68 -13.68 45.75
CA MET A 5 8.50 -13.32 44.35
C MET A 5 7.32 -14.10 43.76
N PHE A 6 6.26 -13.41 43.36
CA PHE A 6 5.36 -13.93 42.33
C PHE A 6 5.80 -13.35 40.99
N SER A 7 6.28 -14.22 40.08
CA SER A 7 6.65 -13.82 38.73
C SER A 7 5.43 -13.88 37.79
N ARG A 8 5.42 -13.03 36.77
CA ARG A 8 4.33 -12.88 35.76
C ARG A 8 3.99 -14.17 34.98
N ARG A 9 4.71 -15.29 35.16
CA ARG A 9 4.48 -16.55 34.43
C ARG A 9 3.45 -17.50 35.07
N ASP A 10 3.01 -17.25 36.31
CA ASP A 10 2.03 -18.12 36.99
C ASP A 10 0.57 -17.67 36.84
N PHE A 11 0.31 -16.52 36.20
CA PHE A 11 -1.05 -15.99 35.98
C PHE A 11 -1.75 -16.56 34.73
N MET A 12 -1.03 -17.28 33.85
CA MET A 12 -1.57 -17.80 32.58
C MET A 12 -2.00 -19.28 32.63
N ARG A 13 -2.23 -19.83 33.83
CA ARG A 13 -2.77 -21.19 33.99
C ARG A 13 -3.94 -21.20 34.97
N GLY A 14 -5.14 -20.95 34.46
CA GLY A 14 -6.36 -21.46 35.06
C GLY A 14 -7.46 -20.42 35.31
N VAL A 15 -8.35 -20.25 34.33
CA VAL A 15 -9.82 -20.10 34.43
C VAL A 15 -10.32 -20.34 33.00
N GLY A 16 -11.27 -21.18 32.65
CA GLY A 16 -12.20 -22.03 33.38
C GLY A 16 -13.23 -22.48 32.34
N ALA A 17 -13.50 -23.78 32.26
CA ALA A 17 -14.57 -24.32 31.44
C ALA A 17 -15.93 -23.88 32.01
N GLY A 18 -16.80 -23.34 31.15
CA GLY A 18 -18.17 -22.95 31.52
C GLY A 18 -18.96 -22.46 30.30
N ALA A 19 -19.96 -23.24 29.90
CA ALA A 19 -20.74 -23.10 28.69
C ALA A 19 -21.68 -21.88 28.68
N LEU A 20 -21.80 -21.18 27.55
CA LEU A 20 -22.99 -20.39 27.19
C LEU A 20 -23.21 -20.33 25.66
N ALA A 21 -24.41 -20.80 25.28
CA ALA A 21 -25.28 -20.38 24.20
C ALA A 21 -24.68 -20.00 22.82
N GLY A 22 -25.10 -20.78 21.81
CA GLY A 22 -24.81 -20.54 20.41
C GLY A 22 -25.23 -19.15 19.94
N SER A 23 -24.24 -18.30 19.71
CA SER A 23 -24.33 -17.27 18.69
C SER A 23 -23.74 -17.89 17.43
N ALA A 24 -24.56 -18.09 16.41
CA ALA A 24 -24.06 -18.33 15.06
C ALA A 24 -23.34 -17.05 14.62
N VAL A 25 -22.08 -16.91 15.04
CA VAL A 25 -21.14 -16.02 14.38
C VAL A 25 -21.04 -16.58 12.99
N VAL A 26 -21.72 -15.94 12.03
CA VAL A 26 -21.34 -16.06 10.63
C VAL A 26 -19.91 -15.55 10.58
N ARG A 27 -18.95 -16.46 10.78
CA ARG A 27 -17.59 -16.28 10.34
C ARG A 27 -17.76 -16.07 8.84
N SER A 28 -17.74 -14.82 8.40
CA SER A 28 -17.37 -14.49 7.04
C SER A 28 -15.93 -14.95 6.91
N ALA A 29 -15.76 -16.25 6.68
CA ALA A 29 -14.55 -16.76 6.08
C ALA A 29 -14.48 -16.01 4.76
N SER A 30 -13.52 -15.09 4.63
CA SER A 30 -13.04 -14.66 3.33
C SER A 30 -12.66 -15.95 2.62
N ALA A 31 -13.58 -16.47 1.79
CA ALA A 31 -13.37 -17.72 1.11
C ALA A 31 -12.18 -17.49 0.19
N LEU A 32 -11.08 -18.18 0.50
CA LEU A 32 -9.91 -18.24 -0.36
C LEU A 32 -10.38 -18.56 -1.78
N ALA A 33 -9.70 -17.98 -2.78
CA ALA A 33 -9.94 -18.33 -4.16
C ALA A 33 -9.80 -19.86 -4.30
N ALA A 34 -10.87 -20.54 -4.75
CA ALA A 34 -10.83 -21.98 -4.95
C ALA A 34 -9.79 -22.35 -6.03
N PRO A 35 -9.20 -23.56 -6.00
CA PRO A 35 -8.35 -24.04 -7.09
C PRO A 35 -9.05 -23.89 -8.45
N GLY A 36 -8.40 -23.25 -9.43
CA GLY A 36 -9.00 -22.94 -10.72
C GLY A 36 -9.89 -21.69 -10.75
N SER A 37 -9.96 -20.93 -9.66
CA SER A 37 -10.62 -19.62 -9.62
C SER A 37 -9.95 -18.63 -10.57
N LEU A 38 -10.76 -17.84 -11.24
CA LEU A 38 -10.30 -16.69 -12.03
C LEU A 38 -9.75 -15.55 -11.16
N PHE A 39 -10.14 -15.47 -9.89
CA PHE A 39 -9.83 -14.36 -9.00
C PHE A 39 -8.74 -14.73 -7.98
N GLN A 40 -7.60 -15.24 -8.47
CA GLN A 40 -6.52 -15.78 -7.64
C GLN A 40 -5.85 -14.73 -6.72
N HIS A 41 -5.94 -13.45 -7.09
CA HIS A 41 -5.30 -12.32 -6.41
C HIS A 41 -6.27 -11.53 -5.51
N GLY A 42 -7.43 -12.13 -5.23
CA GLY A 42 -8.48 -11.53 -4.40
C GLY A 42 -9.11 -10.29 -5.04
N VAL A 43 -9.68 -9.45 -4.18
CA VAL A 43 -10.32 -8.19 -4.54
C VAL A 43 -9.80 -7.08 -3.63
N ALA A 44 -9.85 -5.84 -4.09
CA ALA A 44 -9.46 -4.68 -3.29
C ALA A 44 -10.38 -3.50 -3.53
N SER A 45 -10.42 -2.58 -2.58
CA SER A 45 -10.98 -1.25 -2.79
C SER A 45 -10.03 -0.19 -2.26
N GLY A 46 -10.14 1.03 -2.76
CA GLY A 46 -9.22 2.08 -2.40
C GLY A 46 -9.63 3.45 -2.89
N ASP A 47 -8.85 4.44 -2.47
CA ASP A 47 -9.11 5.86 -2.66
C ASP A 47 -10.59 6.23 -2.48
N PRO A 48 -11.18 5.96 -1.31
CA PRO A 48 -12.56 6.34 -1.07
C PRO A 48 -12.67 7.86 -1.07
N LEU A 49 -13.77 8.37 -1.62
CA LEU A 49 -14.26 9.74 -1.41
C LEU A 49 -15.67 9.65 -0.83
N THR A 50 -16.32 10.80 -0.64
CA THR A 50 -17.67 10.87 -0.05
C THR A 50 -18.73 10.20 -0.91
N ASP A 51 -18.54 10.17 -2.23
CA ASP A 51 -19.54 9.69 -3.19
C ASP A 51 -19.03 8.56 -4.10
N ARG A 52 -17.81 8.08 -3.90
CA ARG A 52 -17.19 7.09 -4.80
C ARG A 52 -16.06 6.32 -4.15
N VAL A 53 -15.71 5.19 -4.76
CA VAL A 53 -14.56 4.37 -4.36
C VAL A 53 -14.05 3.57 -5.55
N ILE A 54 -12.74 3.32 -5.56
CA ILE A 54 -12.16 2.37 -6.51
C ILE A 54 -12.46 0.96 -6.03
N ILE A 55 -12.95 0.11 -6.92
CA ILE A 55 -12.94 -1.35 -6.74
C ILE A 55 -11.96 -1.97 -7.74
N TRP A 56 -11.26 -3.00 -7.30
CA TRP A 56 -10.17 -3.63 -8.03
C TRP A 56 -10.21 -5.16 -7.92
N THR A 57 -9.78 -5.83 -8.99
CA THR A 57 -9.42 -7.25 -9.01
C THR A 57 -8.46 -7.52 -10.17
N ARG A 58 -7.78 -8.67 -10.19
CA ARG A 58 -7.17 -9.24 -11.40
C ARG A 58 -7.86 -10.53 -11.79
N VAL A 59 -8.12 -10.71 -13.08
CA VAL A 59 -8.61 -11.97 -13.64
C VAL A 59 -7.44 -12.81 -14.15
N THR A 60 -7.43 -14.10 -13.82
CA THR A 60 -6.44 -15.07 -14.32
C THR A 60 -7.12 -15.95 -15.37
N PRO A 61 -7.17 -15.52 -16.64
CA PRO A 61 -7.96 -16.21 -17.65
C PRO A 61 -7.36 -17.57 -18.01
N THR A 62 -8.21 -18.51 -18.41
CA THR A 62 -7.77 -19.83 -18.89
C THR A 62 -7.25 -19.81 -20.32
N ARG A 63 -7.55 -18.75 -21.08
CA ARG A 63 -7.08 -18.52 -22.45
C ARG A 63 -6.79 -17.03 -22.67
N PRO A 64 -5.77 -16.66 -23.46
CA PRO A 64 -5.53 -15.27 -23.81
C PRO A 64 -6.71 -14.65 -24.57
N GLY A 65 -6.95 -13.35 -24.36
CA GLY A 65 -7.95 -12.58 -25.08
C GLY A 65 -8.62 -11.54 -24.20
N THR A 66 -9.52 -10.72 -24.77
CA THR A 66 -10.26 -9.75 -23.97
C THR A 66 -11.26 -10.44 -23.04
N VAL A 67 -11.27 -10.09 -21.76
CA VAL A 67 -12.21 -10.59 -20.77
C VAL A 67 -13.19 -9.49 -20.38
N ALA A 68 -14.49 -9.80 -20.42
CA ALA A 68 -15.53 -8.93 -19.90
C ALA A 68 -15.80 -9.24 -18.43
N VAL A 69 -15.57 -8.25 -17.55
CA VAL A 69 -15.75 -8.38 -16.11
C VAL A 69 -16.90 -7.51 -15.67
N LEU A 70 -17.93 -8.14 -15.11
CA LEU A 70 -19.05 -7.44 -14.48
C LEU A 70 -18.71 -7.16 -13.02
N TRP A 71 -19.20 -6.05 -12.49
CA TRP A 71 -19.06 -5.70 -11.08
C TRP A 71 -20.38 -5.23 -10.49
N GLU A 72 -20.57 -5.46 -9.20
CA GLU A 72 -21.76 -5.07 -8.43
C GLU A 72 -21.33 -4.45 -7.10
N VAL A 73 -22.03 -3.42 -6.65
CA VAL A 73 -21.92 -2.83 -5.31
C VAL A 73 -23.29 -2.84 -4.65
N ALA A 74 -23.35 -3.31 -3.41
CA ALA A 74 -24.58 -3.53 -2.66
C ALA A 74 -24.51 -2.96 -1.23
N LEU A 75 -25.69 -2.73 -0.64
CA LEU A 75 -25.85 -2.29 0.75
C LEU A 75 -25.78 -3.43 1.77
N ASP A 76 -25.72 -4.68 1.32
CA ASP A 76 -25.73 -5.86 2.17
C ASP A 76 -24.87 -6.99 1.60
N ALA A 77 -24.36 -7.84 2.49
CA ALA A 77 -23.47 -8.95 2.16
C ALA A 77 -24.13 -10.03 1.29
N ALA A 78 -25.46 -10.11 1.28
CA ALA A 78 -26.21 -11.07 0.47
C ALA A 78 -26.40 -10.58 -0.98
N PHE A 79 -26.00 -9.34 -1.30
CA PHE A 79 -26.23 -8.69 -2.58
C PHE A 79 -27.72 -8.63 -2.97
N ALA A 80 -28.62 -8.54 -1.98
CA ALA A 80 -30.06 -8.39 -2.21
C ALA A 80 -30.41 -6.96 -2.68
N ARG A 81 -29.64 -5.95 -2.23
CA ARG A 81 -29.82 -4.54 -2.61
C ARG A 81 -28.61 -4.01 -3.35
N ILE A 82 -28.51 -4.33 -4.63
CA ILE A 82 -27.48 -3.80 -5.54
C ILE A 82 -27.83 -2.34 -5.87
N ILE A 83 -26.93 -1.42 -5.54
CA ILE A 83 -27.09 0.03 -5.78
C ILE A 83 -26.29 0.52 -6.98
N ARG A 84 -25.22 -0.18 -7.36
CA ARG A 84 -24.43 0.10 -8.57
C ARG A 84 -23.98 -1.21 -9.21
N ARG A 85 -23.85 -1.20 -10.53
CA ARG A 85 -23.27 -2.29 -11.30
C ARG A 85 -22.66 -1.74 -12.59
N GLY A 86 -21.74 -2.49 -13.18
CA GLY A 86 -21.18 -2.12 -14.47
C GLY A 86 -20.35 -3.23 -15.09
N ARG A 87 -19.64 -2.87 -16.15
CA ARG A 87 -18.78 -3.78 -16.92
C ARG A 87 -17.47 -3.07 -17.26
N VAL A 88 -16.36 -3.79 -17.14
CA VAL A 88 -15.04 -3.39 -17.61
C VAL A 88 -14.53 -4.47 -18.57
N LEU A 89 -13.84 -4.07 -19.64
CA LEU A 89 -13.07 -4.98 -20.47
C LEU A 89 -11.62 -4.92 -20.02
N THR A 90 -10.97 -6.07 -19.89
CA THR A 90 -9.55 -6.17 -19.54
C THR A 90 -8.83 -7.17 -20.43
N GLY A 91 -7.51 -7.09 -20.50
CA GLY A 91 -6.68 -7.86 -21.40
C GLY A 91 -5.22 -7.89 -20.97
N ALA A 92 -4.38 -8.57 -21.76
CA ALA A 92 -2.96 -8.74 -21.47
C ALA A 92 -2.17 -7.42 -21.41
N ASP A 93 -2.65 -6.37 -22.09
CA ASP A 93 -2.04 -5.05 -22.12
C ASP A 93 -2.00 -4.38 -20.72
N ILE A 94 -2.96 -4.68 -19.84
CA ILE A 94 -3.03 -4.20 -18.45
C ILE A 94 -2.99 -5.35 -17.44
N ASP A 95 -2.38 -6.47 -17.85
CA ASP A 95 -2.24 -7.69 -17.05
C ASP A 95 -3.56 -8.20 -16.45
N TYR A 96 -4.64 -8.09 -17.22
CA TYR A 96 -5.97 -8.54 -16.82
C TYR A 96 -6.49 -7.91 -15.52
N THR A 97 -5.90 -6.80 -15.10
CA THR A 97 -6.37 -6.02 -13.95
C THR A 97 -7.65 -5.27 -14.31
N VAL A 98 -8.52 -5.09 -13.32
CA VAL A 98 -9.78 -4.39 -13.43
C VAL A 98 -9.79 -3.32 -12.37
N LYS A 99 -10.02 -2.08 -12.79
CA LYS A 99 -10.21 -0.94 -11.89
C LYS A 99 -11.46 -0.18 -12.31
N ALA A 100 -12.38 0.04 -11.38
CA ALA A 100 -13.58 0.83 -11.62
C ALA A 100 -13.74 1.89 -10.52
N ASP A 101 -13.87 3.16 -10.92
CA ASP A 101 -14.28 4.24 -10.03
C ASP A 101 -15.81 4.27 -9.93
N VAL A 102 -16.34 3.71 -8.85
CA VAL A 102 -17.79 3.54 -8.69
C VAL A 102 -18.39 4.82 -8.13
N LEU A 103 -19.11 5.57 -8.97
CA LEU A 103 -19.66 6.89 -8.65
C LEU A 103 -21.06 6.84 -8.02
N GLY A 104 -21.42 7.93 -7.31
CA GLY A 104 -22.76 8.19 -6.77
C GLY A 104 -23.15 7.29 -5.61
N LEU A 105 -22.18 6.85 -4.82
CA LEU A 105 -22.38 6.08 -3.61
C LEU A 105 -22.84 6.99 -2.44
N PRO A 106 -23.62 6.48 -1.48
CA PRO A 106 -23.96 7.25 -0.29
C PRO A 106 -22.70 7.53 0.55
N ALA A 107 -22.63 8.71 1.17
CA ALA A 107 -21.52 9.09 2.05
C ALA A 107 -21.53 8.30 3.36
N ASN A 108 -20.34 8.12 3.95
CA ASN A 108 -20.11 7.35 5.18
C ASN A 108 -20.70 5.93 5.17
N ALA A 109 -20.86 5.32 4.01
CA ALA A 109 -21.59 4.06 3.86
C ALA A 109 -20.64 2.87 3.85
N ARG A 110 -20.95 1.85 4.63
CA ARG A 110 -20.33 0.52 4.53
C ARG A 110 -21.03 -0.24 3.42
N LEU A 111 -20.25 -0.71 2.45
CA LEU A 111 -20.75 -1.31 1.21
C LEU A 111 -20.07 -2.65 0.96
N HIS A 112 -20.73 -3.49 0.18
CA HIS A 112 -20.19 -4.76 -0.30
C HIS A 112 -20.02 -4.69 -1.82
N TYR A 113 -18.98 -5.33 -2.36
CA TYR A 113 -18.75 -5.39 -3.80
C TYR A 113 -18.24 -6.76 -4.23
N ARG A 114 -18.48 -7.13 -5.49
CA ARG A 114 -17.96 -8.36 -6.10
C ARG A 114 -17.83 -8.22 -7.61
N PHE A 115 -17.06 -9.11 -8.20
CA PHE A 115 -16.87 -9.23 -9.65
C PHE A 115 -17.41 -10.55 -10.17
N ARG A 116 -17.70 -10.59 -11.47
CA ARG A 116 -18.09 -11.80 -12.20
C ARG A 116 -17.44 -11.83 -13.58
N ALA A 117 -16.79 -12.94 -13.90
CA ALA A 117 -16.20 -13.21 -15.22
C ALA A 117 -16.39 -14.71 -15.54
N ASP A 118 -16.72 -15.04 -16.78
CA ASP A 118 -16.94 -16.41 -17.27
C ASP A 118 -17.75 -17.32 -16.32
N GLY A 119 -18.84 -16.77 -15.77
CA GLY A 119 -19.73 -17.48 -14.84
C GLY A 119 -19.21 -17.65 -13.41
N GLN A 120 -17.96 -17.28 -13.12
CA GLN A 120 -17.37 -17.34 -11.78
C GLN A 120 -17.52 -16.00 -11.05
N LEU A 121 -17.79 -16.07 -9.74
CA LEU A 121 -17.80 -14.92 -8.85
C LEU A 121 -16.46 -14.77 -8.13
N SER A 122 -16.02 -13.53 -7.93
CA SER A 122 -14.92 -13.23 -7.02
C SER A 122 -15.35 -13.45 -5.57
N PRO A 123 -14.38 -13.53 -4.62
CA PRO A 123 -14.68 -13.22 -3.23
C PRO A 123 -15.40 -11.87 -3.11
N ALA A 124 -16.31 -11.76 -2.14
CA ALA A 124 -16.97 -10.50 -1.84
C ALA A 124 -16.03 -9.62 -1.01
N GLY A 125 -15.85 -8.38 -1.44
CA GLY A 125 -15.14 -7.35 -0.68
C GLY A 125 -16.11 -6.44 0.07
N ARG A 126 -15.57 -5.72 1.05
CA ARG A 126 -16.21 -4.63 1.79
C ARG A 126 -15.43 -3.36 1.55
N THR A 127 -16.15 -2.25 1.50
CA THR A 127 -15.56 -0.93 1.32
C THR A 127 -16.34 0.10 2.13
N ARG A 128 -15.81 1.32 2.20
CA ARG A 128 -16.45 2.43 2.89
C ARG A 128 -16.19 3.75 2.19
N THR A 129 -17.24 4.51 1.90
CA THR A 129 -17.10 5.90 1.43
C THR A 129 -16.74 6.82 2.59
N LEU A 130 -16.06 7.93 2.28
CA LEU A 130 -15.67 8.89 3.31
C LEU A 130 -16.88 9.61 3.91
N PRO A 131 -16.81 9.99 5.19
CA PRO A 131 -17.84 10.79 5.81
C PRO A 131 -17.88 12.22 5.24
N ALA A 132 -19.08 12.80 5.21
CA ALA A 132 -19.32 14.21 4.92
C ALA A 132 -19.90 14.89 6.17
N GLY A 133 -19.62 16.19 6.34
CA GLY A 133 -20.13 16.97 7.48
C GLY A 133 -19.43 16.65 8.81
N ALA A 134 -20.12 16.89 9.92
CA ALA A 134 -19.57 16.76 11.26
C ALA A 134 -19.37 15.29 11.68
N ILE A 135 -18.15 14.95 12.14
CA ILE A 135 -17.85 13.65 12.75
C ILE A 135 -16.93 13.82 13.96
N ASP A 136 -17.09 12.96 14.96
CA ASP A 136 -16.31 13.04 16.20
C ASP A 136 -15.10 12.10 16.22
N GLN A 137 -15.06 11.09 15.36
CA GLN A 137 -14.01 10.07 15.36
C GLN A 137 -13.76 9.47 13.97
N ILE A 138 -12.48 9.21 13.71
CA ILE A 138 -11.99 8.31 12.66
C ILE A 138 -11.08 7.24 13.26
N LYS A 139 -10.92 6.13 12.54
CA LYS A 139 -10.00 5.04 12.89
C LYS A 139 -9.30 4.58 11.61
N LEU A 140 -7.98 4.60 11.61
CA LEU A 140 -7.14 4.22 10.48
C LEU A 140 -6.15 3.14 10.95
N ALA A 141 -5.87 2.18 10.08
CA ALA A 141 -4.70 1.32 10.24
C ALA A 141 -3.57 1.91 9.39
N VAL A 142 -2.36 2.05 9.92
CA VAL A 142 -1.20 2.61 9.21
C VAL A 142 -0.16 1.50 9.04
N LEU A 143 0.30 1.29 7.79
CA LEU A 143 1.10 0.15 7.37
C LEU A 143 2.20 0.62 6.40
N SER A 144 3.33 -0.08 6.37
CA SER A 144 4.41 0.08 5.39
C SER A 144 5.32 -1.16 5.44
N CYS A 145 6.32 -1.23 4.56
CA CYS A 145 7.45 -2.16 4.64
C CYS A 145 7.05 -3.63 4.76
N SER A 146 6.31 -4.12 3.77
CA SER A 146 5.73 -5.46 3.76
C SER A 146 6.58 -6.46 3.00
N ASN A 147 7.85 -6.63 3.37
CA ASN A 147 8.77 -7.50 2.63
C ASN A 147 8.33 -8.98 2.67
N PHE A 148 7.86 -9.50 1.54
CA PHE A 148 7.30 -10.85 1.42
C PHE A 148 8.27 -11.96 1.89
N PRO A 149 9.53 -12.05 1.43
CA PRO A 149 10.48 -13.04 1.91
C PRO A 149 10.83 -12.93 3.40
N ALA A 150 10.64 -11.76 4.03
CA ALA A 150 11.08 -11.51 5.41
C ALA A 150 10.11 -12.07 6.48
N GLY A 151 8.89 -12.45 6.10
CA GLY A 151 7.95 -13.03 7.06
C GLY A 151 6.50 -13.08 6.61
N TYR A 152 5.66 -13.65 7.48
CA TYR A 152 4.23 -13.75 7.28
C TYR A 152 3.51 -12.43 7.56
N PHE A 153 2.46 -12.19 6.79
CA PHE A 153 1.64 -10.99 6.80
C PHE A 153 0.57 -10.97 7.91
N ASN A 154 0.91 -11.50 9.10
CA ASN A 154 0.00 -11.63 10.24
C ASN A 154 -0.67 -10.31 10.66
N VAL A 155 0.02 -9.18 10.49
CA VAL A 155 -0.53 -7.84 10.80
C VAL A 155 -1.74 -7.53 9.90
N TYR A 156 -1.68 -7.90 8.62
CA TYR A 156 -2.82 -7.76 7.71
C TYR A 156 -4.01 -8.62 8.15
N ALA A 157 -3.76 -9.83 8.67
CA ALA A 157 -4.79 -10.69 9.23
C ALA A 157 -5.50 -10.04 10.43
N GLU A 158 -4.74 -9.38 11.33
CA GLU A 158 -5.33 -8.68 12.48
C GLU A 158 -6.13 -7.45 12.06
N VAL A 159 -5.61 -6.67 11.09
CA VAL A 159 -6.34 -5.52 10.52
C VAL A 159 -7.67 -5.97 9.91
N ALA A 160 -7.69 -7.08 9.17
CA ALA A 160 -8.90 -7.60 8.53
C ALA A 160 -10.03 -7.97 9.52
N LYS A 161 -9.69 -8.25 10.79
CA LYS A 161 -10.66 -8.56 11.85
C LYS A 161 -11.34 -7.31 12.42
N LEU A 162 -10.77 -6.12 12.21
CA LEU A 162 -11.30 -4.86 12.72
C LEU A 162 -12.41 -4.32 11.81
N ASN A 163 -13.65 -4.32 12.31
CA ASN A 163 -14.84 -3.95 11.53
C ASN A 163 -15.24 -2.47 11.66
N ASP A 164 -14.43 -1.64 12.32
CA ASP A 164 -14.73 -0.24 12.64
C ASP A 164 -13.72 0.77 12.06
N LEU A 165 -12.75 0.30 11.29
CA LEU A 165 -11.82 1.13 10.53
C LEU A 165 -12.55 1.91 9.42
N HIS A 166 -12.00 3.08 9.08
CA HIS A 166 -12.46 3.90 7.95
C HIS A 166 -11.66 3.58 6.69
N ALA A 167 -10.35 3.40 6.82
CA ALA A 167 -9.43 3.00 5.77
C ALA A 167 -8.15 2.41 6.36
N ALA A 168 -7.42 1.65 5.56
CA ALA A 168 -6.00 1.39 5.79
C ALA A 168 -5.18 2.43 5.00
N VAL A 169 -4.12 2.95 5.61
CA VAL A 169 -3.15 3.86 5.01
C VAL A 169 -1.85 3.08 4.81
N HIS A 170 -1.40 2.95 3.56
CA HIS A 170 -0.12 2.31 3.22
C HIS A 170 0.89 3.37 2.79
N LEU A 171 2.02 3.47 3.50
CA LEU A 171 3.02 4.53 3.34
C LEU A 171 4.22 4.12 2.48
N GLY A 172 4.03 3.14 1.60
CA GLY A 172 5.05 2.60 0.71
C GLY A 172 5.71 1.30 1.18
N ASP A 173 6.60 0.78 0.34
CA ASP A 173 7.19 -0.56 0.42
C ASP A 173 6.14 -1.69 0.48
N TYR A 174 5.13 -1.57 -0.37
CA TYR A 174 4.11 -2.60 -0.60
C TYR A 174 4.72 -3.83 -1.27
N ILE A 175 5.70 -3.63 -2.14
CA ILE A 175 6.59 -4.67 -2.67
C ILE A 175 8.05 -4.30 -2.43
N TYR A 176 8.94 -5.29 -2.60
CA TYR A 176 10.38 -5.12 -2.70
C TYR A 176 10.87 -5.68 -4.04
N GLU A 177 11.91 -5.09 -4.61
CA GLU A 177 12.42 -5.32 -5.97
C GLU A 177 13.47 -6.44 -6.08
N TYR A 178 14.12 -6.76 -4.95
CA TYR A 178 15.29 -7.63 -4.91
C TYR A 178 15.08 -9.03 -5.48
N SER A 179 16.20 -9.65 -5.87
CA SER A 179 16.27 -11.08 -6.22
C SER A 179 15.97 -11.99 -5.02
N ARG A 180 15.79 -13.28 -5.29
CA ARG A 180 15.53 -14.32 -4.28
C ARG A 180 16.60 -14.48 -3.19
N THR A 181 17.81 -13.99 -3.43
CA THR A 181 18.92 -13.99 -2.46
C THR A 181 19.26 -12.59 -1.96
N GLY A 182 18.46 -11.60 -2.32
CA GLY A 182 18.65 -10.22 -1.91
C GLY A 182 18.17 -9.95 -0.49
N TYR A 183 17.75 -8.72 -0.24
CA TYR A 183 17.43 -8.23 1.09
C TYR A 183 16.45 -9.13 1.86
N ALA A 184 16.80 -9.42 3.12
CA ALA A 184 16.01 -10.19 4.09
C ALA A 184 15.40 -11.51 3.55
N SER A 185 16.16 -12.23 2.71
CA SER A 185 15.69 -13.47 2.07
C SER A 185 16.28 -14.76 2.65
N GLN A 186 17.06 -14.69 3.75
CA GLN A 186 17.80 -15.83 4.29
C GLN A 186 16.89 -17.03 4.65
N ASP A 187 15.70 -16.75 5.17
CA ASP A 187 14.72 -17.76 5.59
C ASP A 187 13.60 -17.99 4.56
N ALA A 188 13.61 -17.29 3.43
CA ALA A 188 12.49 -17.24 2.48
C ALA A 188 12.11 -18.64 1.94
N ALA A 189 13.10 -19.49 1.69
CA ALA A 189 12.87 -20.87 1.24
C ALA A 189 12.15 -21.73 2.28
N ALA A 190 12.55 -21.63 3.55
CA ALA A 190 11.90 -22.36 4.65
C ALA A 190 10.47 -21.87 4.89
N LEU A 191 10.21 -20.59 4.63
CA LEU A 191 8.89 -19.98 4.75
C LEU A 191 7.98 -20.24 3.55
N GLY A 192 8.51 -20.75 2.43
CA GLY A 192 7.78 -20.87 1.16
C GLY A 192 7.47 -19.51 0.52
N ARG A 193 8.35 -18.52 0.73
CA ARG A 193 8.14 -17.11 0.37
C ARG A 193 9.31 -16.53 -0.44
N VAL A 194 9.98 -17.37 -1.21
CA VAL A 194 11.08 -16.97 -2.11
C VAL A 194 10.56 -15.97 -3.15
N SER A 195 11.23 -14.84 -3.32
CA SER A 195 10.83 -13.81 -4.28
C SER A 195 10.77 -14.33 -5.72
N GLU A 196 9.74 -13.91 -6.44
CA GLU A 196 9.50 -14.21 -7.86
C GLU A 196 9.30 -12.90 -8.65
N PRO A 197 9.95 -12.71 -9.82
CA PRO A 197 10.92 -13.61 -10.43
C PRO A 197 12.19 -13.77 -9.59
N ALA A 198 13.01 -14.76 -9.95
CA ALA A 198 14.21 -15.13 -9.20
C ALA A 198 15.26 -14.01 -9.11
N ASP A 199 15.38 -13.20 -10.16
CA ASP A 199 16.32 -12.09 -10.25
C ASP A 199 15.66 -10.77 -9.81
N GLU A 200 16.45 -9.70 -9.78
CA GLU A 200 15.95 -8.36 -9.49
C GLU A 200 14.93 -7.90 -10.55
N ILE A 201 13.85 -7.25 -10.11
CA ILE A 201 12.79 -6.81 -11.04
C ILE A 201 13.17 -5.50 -11.72
N ILE A 202 13.12 -5.50 -13.05
CA ILE A 202 13.54 -4.35 -13.87
C ILE A 202 12.46 -4.03 -14.90
N THR A 203 11.91 -5.05 -15.56
CA THR A 203 10.93 -4.90 -16.64
C THR A 203 9.50 -4.86 -16.10
N LEU A 204 8.56 -4.38 -16.92
CA LEU A 204 7.13 -4.34 -16.55
C LEU A 204 6.59 -5.72 -16.14
N ASP A 205 6.98 -6.78 -16.85
CA ASP A 205 6.52 -8.13 -16.54
C ASP A 205 7.13 -8.65 -15.23
N ASP A 206 8.35 -8.23 -14.87
CA ASP A 206 8.95 -8.54 -13.57
C ASP A 206 8.16 -7.87 -12.43
N TYR A 207 7.84 -6.58 -12.56
CA TYR A 207 7.03 -5.86 -11.57
C TYR A 207 5.62 -6.45 -11.45
N ARG A 208 4.98 -6.82 -12.56
CA ARG A 208 3.68 -7.49 -12.54
C ARG A 208 3.76 -8.84 -11.83
N THR A 209 4.80 -9.63 -12.10
CA THR A 209 5.03 -10.91 -11.43
C THR A 209 5.23 -10.72 -9.93
N ARG A 210 6.00 -9.70 -9.50
CA ARG A 210 6.21 -9.40 -8.08
C ARG A 210 4.92 -8.96 -7.39
N HIS A 211 4.16 -8.05 -8.00
CA HIS A 211 2.85 -7.66 -7.47
C HIS A 211 1.88 -8.85 -7.38
N ALA A 212 1.86 -9.72 -8.40
CA ALA A 212 1.09 -10.96 -8.39
C ALA A 212 1.47 -11.85 -7.21
N GLN A 213 2.76 -12.09 -7.01
CA GLN A 213 3.28 -12.88 -5.90
C GLN A 213 2.80 -12.34 -4.56
N TYR A 214 3.00 -11.05 -4.29
CA TYR A 214 2.60 -10.44 -3.02
C TYR A 214 1.09 -10.60 -2.81
N ARG A 215 0.30 -10.38 -3.87
CA ARG A 215 -1.15 -10.57 -3.89
C ARG A 215 -1.62 -12.02 -3.79
N THR A 216 -0.73 -13.02 -3.77
CA THR A 216 -1.10 -14.41 -3.42
C THR A 216 -1.20 -14.64 -1.91
N ASP A 217 -0.64 -13.74 -1.09
CA ASP A 217 -0.72 -13.86 0.36
C ASP A 217 -2.16 -13.72 0.86
N VAL A 218 -2.61 -14.70 1.64
CA VAL A 218 -4.01 -14.81 2.08
C VAL A 218 -4.41 -13.73 3.07
N ASP A 219 -3.47 -13.26 3.89
CA ASP A 219 -3.73 -12.24 4.90
C ASP A 219 -3.74 -10.85 4.24
N LEU A 220 -2.90 -10.64 3.23
CA LEU A 220 -2.97 -9.44 2.37
C LEU A 220 -4.29 -9.37 1.61
N GLN A 221 -4.73 -10.49 1.01
CA GLN A 221 -6.04 -10.56 0.35
C GLN A 221 -7.18 -10.29 1.35
N ALA A 222 -7.10 -10.85 2.56
CA ALA A 222 -8.12 -10.66 3.59
C ALA A 222 -8.24 -9.18 4.00
N MET A 223 -7.12 -8.47 4.20
CA MET A 223 -7.14 -7.04 4.50
C MET A 223 -7.75 -6.25 3.33
N HIS A 224 -7.28 -6.47 2.10
CA HIS A 224 -7.78 -5.74 0.94
C HIS A 224 -9.27 -5.97 0.66
N ALA A 225 -9.80 -7.15 0.99
CA ALA A 225 -11.22 -7.45 0.90
C ALA A 225 -12.03 -6.86 2.06
N ALA A 226 -11.41 -6.43 3.17
CA ALA A 226 -12.11 -6.01 4.38
C ALA A 226 -12.41 -4.50 4.45
N LEU A 227 -11.56 -3.64 3.89
CA LEU A 227 -11.66 -2.18 3.98
C LEU A 227 -10.95 -1.47 2.82
N PRO A 228 -11.27 -0.20 2.52
CA PRO A 228 -10.58 0.54 1.47
C PRO A 228 -9.16 0.94 1.89
N VAL A 229 -8.24 0.92 0.93
CA VAL A 229 -6.84 1.32 1.12
C VAL A 229 -6.55 2.69 0.48
N ILE A 230 -5.89 3.57 1.23
CA ILE A 230 -5.30 4.83 0.77
C ILE A 230 -3.78 4.59 0.73
N ALA A 231 -3.20 4.49 -0.45
CA ALA A 231 -1.79 4.10 -0.61
C ALA A 231 -0.96 5.15 -1.35
N VAL A 232 0.30 5.24 -0.97
CA VAL A 232 1.37 5.88 -1.73
C VAL A 232 2.57 4.93 -1.79
N TRP A 233 3.37 5.01 -2.84
CA TRP A 233 4.63 4.28 -2.93
C TRP A 233 5.71 4.92 -2.06
N ASP A 234 6.73 4.15 -1.72
CA ASP A 234 8.04 4.62 -1.34
C ASP A 234 9.07 4.24 -2.42
N ASP A 235 10.30 3.89 -2.06
CA ASP A 235 11.36 3.57 -3.02
C ASP A 235 11.25 2.15 -3.55
N HIS A 236 10.94 1.15 -2.72
CA HIS A 236 10.95 -0.27 -3.12
C HIS A 236 9.83 -0.68 -4.08
N GLU A 237 8.81 0.15 -4.30
CA GLU A 237 7.92 0.00 -5.45
C GLU A 237 8.63 0.20 -6.80
N ILE A 238 9.78 0.89 -6.79
CA ILE A 238 10.65 1.12 -7.94
C ILE A 238 11.96 0.38 -7.69
N THR A 239 12.87 0.93 -6.90
CA THR A 239 14.09 0.27 -6.43
C THR A 239 14.71 1.08 -5.29
N ASN A 240 15.48 0.41 -4.41
CA ASN A 240 15.99 0.98 -3.16
C ASN A 240 16.59 2.38 -3.34
N ASP A 241 16.20 3.28 -2.43
CA ASP A 241 16.67 4.65 -2.36
C ASP A 241 16.45 5.50 -3.62
N THR A 242 15.37 5.20 -4.35
CA THR A 242 14.89 6.02 -5.49
C THR A 242 14.78 7.51 -5.15
N TRP A 243 15.27 8.33 -6.08
CA TRP A 243 15.09 9.78 -6.16
C TRP A 243 14.72 10.17 -7.60
N ARG A 244 14.61 11.46 -7.90
CA ARG A 244 14.05 11.95 -9.18
C ARG A 244 14.72 11.39 -10.43
N GLU A 245 16.05 11.22 -10.42
CA GLU A 245 16.82 10.87 -11.62
C GLU A 245 17.61 9.56 -11.49
N GLY A 246 17.48 8.85 -10.36
CA GLY A 246 18.20 7.60 -10.14
C GLY A 246 17.76 6.89 -8.85
N ALA A 247 18.53 5.89 -8.47
CA ALA A 247 18.36 5.14 -7.23
C ALA A 247 19.70 4.54 -6.80
N GLU A 248 19.80 4.09 -5.55
CA GLU A 248 21.01 3.41 -5.06
C GLU A 248 21.12 2.01 -5.68
N ASN A 249 20.05 1.24 -5.63
CA ASN A 249 20.00 -0.10 -6.22
C ASN A 249 19.61 -0.03 -7.71
N HIS A 250 20.36 0.76 -8.48
CA HIS A 250 20.26 0.76 -9.93
C HIS A 250 21.59 1.06 -10.62
N THR A 251 21.97 0.23 -11.59
CA THR A 251 23.17 0.45 -12.40
C THR A 251 22.81 0.73 -13.86
N GLU A 252 22.86 2.00 -14.23
CA GLU A 252 22.61 2.48 -15.60
C GLU A 252 23.52 1.76 -16.61
N GLY A 253 22.94 1.27 -17.70
CA GLY A 253 23.64 0.54 -18.76
C GLY A 253 23.87 -0.95 -18.49
N VAL A 254 23.80 -1.40 -17.23
CA VAL A 254 23.75 -2.84 -16.88
C VAL A 254 22.29 -3.30 -16.81
N GLU A 255 21.45 -2.51 -16.16
CA GLU A 255 20.03 -2.78 -15.94
C GLU A 255 19.11 -2.00 -16.90
N GLY A 256 19.71 -1.39 -17.93
CA GLY A 256 19.03 -0.46 -18.82
C GLY A 256 19.00 0.96 -18.25
N ALA A 257 18.04 1.76 -18.69
CA ALA A 257 17.86 3.13 -18.24
C ALA A 257 16.94 3.20 -17.02
N PHE A 258 17.33 4.01 -16.02
CA PHE A 258 16.51 4.20 -14.82
C PHE A 258 15.10 4.68 -15.15
N THR A 259 14.98 5.56 -16.16
CA THR A 259 13.68 6.09 -16.60
C THR A 259 12.73 5.01 -17.09
N ASP A 260 13.25 3.95 -17.71
CA ASP A 260 12.46 2.84 -18.24
C ASP A 260 12.01 1.93 -17.09
N ARG A 261 12.91 1.61 -16.16
CA ARG A 261 12.59 0.86 -14.93
C ARG A 261 11.53 1.58 -14.10
N ARG A 262 11.69 2.89 -13.90
CA ARG A 262 10.71 3.75 -13.20
C ARG A 262 9.35 3.75 -13.88
N ALA A 263 9.32 3.84 -15.22
CA ALA A 263 8.06 3.82 -15.97
C ALA A 263 7.36 2.45 -15.86
N ALA A 264 8.12 1.35 -15.89
CA ALA A 264 7.61 -0.01 -15.70
C ALA A 264 7.01 -0.19 -14.29
N ALA A 265 7.73 0.23 -13.25
CA ALA A 265 7.30 0.20 -11.86
C ALA A 265 6.00 0.98 -11.62
N ILE A 266 5.96 2.26 -12.04
CA ILE A 266 4.79 3.13 -11.88
C ILE A 266 3.57 2.56 -12.60
N ARG A 267 3.76 2.01 -13.81
CA ARG A 267 2.67 1.36 -14.55
C ARG A 267 2.15 0.15 -13.79
N ALA A 268 3.02 -0.76 -13.35
CA ALA A 268 2.61 -1.92 -12.59
C ALA A 268 1.89 -1.54 -11.29
N TYR A 269 2.36 -0.52 -10.57
CA TYR A 269 1.71 0.00 -9.37
C TYR A 269 0.28 0.47 -9.67
N HIS A 270 0.07 1.26 -10.71
CA HIS A 270 -1.27 1.71 -11.11
C HIS A 270 -2.15 0.58 -11.65
N GLU A 271 -1.58 -0.51 -12.19
CA GLU A 271 -2.35 -1.70 -12.57
C GLU A 271 -2.80 -2.49 -11.33
N TRP A 272 -1.92 -2.65 -10.33
CA TRP A 272 -2.08 -3.62 -9.23
C TRP A 272 -2.54 -3.05 -7.88
N MET A 273 -2.51 -1.73 -7.71
CA MET A 273 -3.00 -1.05 -6.50
C MET A 273 -4.37 -0.41 -6.73
N PRO A 274 -5.28 -0.40 -5.73
CA PRO A 274 -6.61 0.18 -5.85
C PRO A 274 -6.59 1.72 -5.72
N THR A 275 -5.58 2.38 -6.28
CA THR A 275 -5.42 3.83 -6.30
C THR A 275 -6.08 4.43 -7.53
N ARG A 276 -6.56 5.65 -7.42
CA ARG A 276 -7.00 6.47 -8.55
C ARG A 276 -5.76 7.09 -9.19
N LEU A 277 -5.72 7.16 -10.51
CA LEU A 277 -4.69 7.87 -11.27
C LEU A 277 -5.20 9.30 -11.51
N PRO A 278 -4.73 10.32 -10.78
CA PRO A 278 -5.32 11.65 -10.82
C PRO A 278 -5.17 12.35 -12.18
N ASP A 279 -4.05 12.11 -12.84
CA ASP A 279 -3.73 12.65 -14.16
C ASP A 279 -3.07 11.57 -15.03
N PRO A 280 -3.78 11.02 -16.03
CA PRO A 280 -3.21 10.02 -16.93
C PRO A 280 -1.99 10.50 -17.74
N ALA A 281 -1.80 11.81 -17.91
CA ALA A 281 -0.63 12.37 -18.57
C ALA A 281 0.59 12.49 -17.63
N ARG A 282 0.36 12.39 -16.32
CA ARG A 282 1.37 12.46 -15.26
C ARG A 282 1.24 11.27 -14.31
N PRO A 283 1.54 10.03 -14.78
CA PRO A 283 1.42 8.83 -13.96
C PRO A 283 2.36 8.81 -12.74
N ASP A 284 3.40 9.63 -12.76
CA ASP A 284 4.29 9.94 -11.64
C ASP A 284 3.59 10.75 -10.53
N ARG A 285 2.47 11.42 -10.82
CA ARG A 285 1.74 12.22 -9.82
C ARG A 285 0.78 11.37 -8.99
N ILE A 286 1.27 10.86 -7.85
CA ILE A 286 0.44 10.08 -6.91
C ILE A 286 -0.13 10.89 -5.74
N TYR A 287 0.48 12.02 -5.38
CA TYR A 287 0.06 12.79 -4.22
C TYR A 287 -1.38 13.31 -4.38
N ARG A 288 -2.15 13.25 -3.29
CA ARG A 288 -3.60 13.58 -3.27
C ARG A 288 -4.13 13.69 -1.84
N SER A 289 -5.26 14.39 -1.68
CA SER A 289 -5.90 14.63 -0.37
C SER A 289 -7.17 13.82 -0.18
N PHE A 290 -7.44 13.41 1.06
CA PHE A 290 -8.66 12.71 1.49
C PHE A 290 -9.27 13.42 2.68
N ARG A 291 -10.54 13.81 2.55
CA ARG A 291 -11.25 14.54 3.59
C ARG A 291 -12.22 13.63 4.34
N PHE A 292 -12.06 13.56 5.66
CA PHE A 292 -12.96 12.85 6.57
C PHE A 292 -13.83 13.85 7.31
N GLY A 293 -14.99 14.17 6.74
CA GLY A 293 -15.93 15.12 7.33
C GLY A 293 -15.30 16.49 7.56
N ASN A 294 -15.50 17.08 8.72
CA ASN A 294 -14.82 18.28 9.20
C ASN A 294 -13.64 17.96 10.14
N LEU A 295 -13.29 16.68 10.34
CA LEU A 295 -12.35 16.27 11.38
C LEU A 295 -10.92 16.20 10.87
N LEU A 296 -10.68 15.56 9.73
CA LEU A 296 -9.33 15.30 9.22
C LEU A 296 -9.24 15.53 7.71
N SER A 297 -8.24 16.27 7.28
CA SER A 297 -7.69 16.22 5.92
C SER A 297 -6.39 15.41 5.94
N LEU A 298 -6.35 14.31 5.19
CA LEU A 298 -5.15 13.48 5.00
C LEU A 298 -4.53 13.80 3.65
N HIS A 299 -3.34 14.39 3.65
CA HIS A 299 -2.56 14.73 2.46
C HIS A 299 -1.50 13.65 2.24
N MET A 300 -1.72 12.78 1.25
CA MET A 300 -0.75 11.76 0.86
C MET A 300 0.30 12.40 -0.04
N LEU A 301 1.57 12.30 0.33
CA LEU A 301 2.70 12.93 -0.35
C LEU A 301 3.55 11.88 -1.07
N ASP A 302 4.07 12.25 -2.24
CA ASP A 302 5.26 11.63 -2.83
C ASP A 302 6.52 12.28 -2.22
N THR A 303 7.48 11.48 -1.75
CA THR A 303 8.80 11.97 -1.30
C THR A 303 9.95 11.24 -1.99
N ARG A 304 9.73 10.78 -3.23
CA ARG A 304 10.66 9.97 -4.04
C ARG A 304 10.77 10.44 -5.48
N VAL A 305 9.70 10.31 -6.27
CA VAL A 305 9.79 10.33 -7.75
C VAL A 305 9.85 11.74 -8.31
N ILE A 306 9.04 12.65 -7.78
CA ILE A 306 8.83 13.96 -8.40
C ILE A 306 9.91 14.94 -7.95
N GLY A 307 10.10 15.02 -6.62
CA GLY A 307 10.80 16.12 -6.00
C GLY A 307 12.15 15.80 -5.41
N ARG A 308 12.41 14.54 -5.06
CA ARG A 308 13.55 14.19 -4.22
C ARG A 308 14.87 14.31 -4.99
N ASP A 309 15.79 15.10 -4.46
CA ASP A 309 17.20 15.06 -4.86
C ASP A 309 17.92 13.87 -4.22
N GLN A 310 19.01 13.43 -4.84
CA GLN A 310 19.82 12.33 -4.32
C GLN A 310 20.14 12.50 -2.83
N GLN A 311 19.97 11.41 -2.10
CA GLN A 311 20.29 11.28 -0.69
C GLN A 311 21.78 11.54 -0.47
N MET A 312 22.11 12.17 0.65
CA MET A 312 23.51 12.33 1.04
C MET A 312 24.01 11.03 1.64
N ASP A 313 24.95 10.38 0.97
CA ASP A 313 25.69 9.26 1.53
C ASP A 313 26.88 9.78 2.35
N TYR A 314 26.90 9.46 3.65
CA TYR A 314 27.98 9.81 4.56
C TYR A 314 29.35 9.35 4.06
N ALA A 315 29.43 8.19 3.40
CA ALA A 315 30.69 7.65 2.89
C ALA A 315 31.37 8.61 1.91
N ASN A 316 30.60 9.38 1.14
CA ASN A 316 31.14 10.37 0.21
C ASN A 316 31.91 11.48 0.93
N TYR A 317 31.58 11.76 2.20
CA TYR A 317 32.17 12.82 3.02
C TYR A 317 33.37 12.36 3.85
N PHE A 318 33.76 11.09 3.76
CA PHE A 318 35.01 10.61 4.36
C PHE A 318 36.17 10.74 3.38
N GLY A 319 37.25 11.36 3.83
CA GLY A 319 38.53 11.44 3.11
C GLY A 319 39.70 11.01 3.98
N ALA A 320 40.92 11.17 3.45
CA ALA A 320 42.15 10.80 4.16
C ALA A 320 42.34 11.54 5.51
N SER A 321 41.71 12.71 5.68
CA SER A 321 41.72 13.53 6.88
C SER A 321 40.50 13.32 7.80
N GLY A 322 39.69 12.28 7.56
CA GLY A 322 38.45 12.02 8.29
C GLY A 322 37.22 12.64 7.61
N PHE A 323 36.18 12.92 8.41
CA PHE A 323 34.89 13.42 7.92
C PHE A 323 34.95 14.92 7.55
N ASP A 324 34.64 15.23 6.30
CA ASP A 324 34.52 16.60 5.78
C ASP A 324 33.23 17.27 6.26
N THR A 325 33.27 17.74 7.51
CA THR A 325 32.14 18.39 8.17
C THR A 325 31.72 19.68 7.44
N ALA A 326 32.66 20.38 6.82
CA ALA A 326 32.39 21.64 6.12
C ALA A 326 31.57 21.39 4.85
N ARG A 327 31.99 20.43 4.01
CA ARG A 327 31.25 20.05 2.81
C ARG A 327 29.91 19.41 3.14
N PHE A 328 29.87 18.52 4.13
CA PHE A 328 28.61 17.92 4.58
C PHE A 328 27.62 18.98 5.05
N THR A 329 28.06 19.96 5.84
CA THR A 329 27.18 21.04 6.32
C THR A 329 26.72 21.93 5.16
N ALA A 330 27.60 22.26 4.22
CA ALA A 330 27.25 23.05 3.04
C ALA A 330 26.17 22.35 2.19
N ASP A 331 26.36 21.07 1.86
CA ASP A 331 25.41 20.29 1.07
C ASP A 331 24.09 20.04 1.82
N LEU A 332 24.15 19.79 3.14
CA LEU A 332 22.96 19.58 3.96
C LEU A 332 22.08 20.83 4.04
N THR A 333 22.70 22.01 4.03
CA THR A 333 22.01 23.30 4.18
C THR A 333 21.78 24.03 2.86
N ASP A 334 22.10 23.41 1.72
CA ASP A 334 21.86 23.99 0.40
C ASP A 334 20.34 24.23 0.21
N PRO A 335 19.90 25.49 0.05
CA PRO A 335 18.48 25.82 -0.08
C PRO A 335 17.85 25.32 -1.39
N ASN A 336 18.65 24.85 -2.35
CA ASN A 336 18.15 24.29 -3.59
C ASN A 336 17.78 22.80 -3.47
N ARG A 337 18.20 22.12 -2.40
CA ARG A 337 17.82 20.73 -2.18
C ARG A 337 16.35 20.61 -1.87
N THR A 338 15.70 19.64 -2.50
CA THR A 338 14.27 19.44 -2.37
C THR A 338 13.88 17.98 -2.18
N LEU A 339 12.74 17.78 -1.51
CA LEU A 339 12.12 16.48 -1.27
C LEU A 339 10.81 16.35 -2.06
N LEU A 340 9.97 17.38 -2.01
CA LEU A 340 8.66 17.40 -2.67
C LEU A 340 8.72 18.03 -4.07
N GLY A 341 9.73 18.84 -4.36
CA GLY A 341 9.76 19.69 -5.55
C GLY A 341 8.77 20.86 -5.42
N ALA A 342 8.90 21.85 -6.32
CA ALA A 342 8.10 23.08 -6.25
C ALA A 342 6.59 22.81 -6.43
N GLU A 343 6.22 22.02 -7.44
CA GLU A 343 4.80 21.75 -7.78
C GLU A 343 4.02 21.17 -6.60
N GLN A 344 4.56 20.13 -5.96
CA GLN A 344 3.91 19.47 -4.83
C GLN A 344 3.98 20.30 -3.55
N ASN A 345 5.07 21.04 -3.34
CA ASN A 345 5.19 21.94 -2.19
C ASN A 345 4.15 23.07 -2.25
N ASP A 346 3.96 23.68 -3.42
CA ASP A 346 2.95 24.70 -3.65
C ASP A 346 1.53 24.13 -3.51
N TRP A 347 1.29 22.94 -4.08
CA TRP A 347 0.04 22.22 -3.90
C TRP A 347 -0.26 21.98 -2.42
N LEU A 348 0.70 21.48 -1.64
CA LEU A 348 0.52 21.21 -0.21
C LEU A 348 0.25 22.51 0.56
N GLY A 349 1.00 23.58 0.26
CA GLY A 349 0.75 24.90 0.84
C GLY A 349 -0.67 25.39 0.61
N LEU A 350 -1.20 25.21 -0.61
CA LEU A 350 -2.59 25.53 -0.93
C LEU A 350 -3.59 24.63 -0.19
N GLN A 351 -3.33 23.33 -0.07
CA GLN A 351 -4.19 22.42 0.68
C GLN A 351 -4.30 22.83 2.15
N LEU A 352 -3.16 23.11 2.80
CA LEU A 352 -3.10 23.52 4.21
C LEU A 352 -3.76 24.89 4.42
N ALA A 353 -3.53 25.85 3.51
CA ALA A 353 -4.13 27.18 3.60
C ALA A 353 -5.66 27.17 3.42
N GLN A 354 -6.19 26.20 2.68
CA GLN A 354 -7.63 26.04 2.43
C GLN A 354 -8.32 25.09 3.41
N SER A 355 -7.56 24.43 4.30
CA SER A 355 -8.13 23.45 5.22
C SER A 355 -9.01 24.12 6.29
N ASP A 356 -10.23 23.63 6.39
CA ASP A 356 -11.20 23.96 7.44
C ASP A 356 -11.51 22.74 8.33
N THR A 357 -10.66 21.70 8.26
CA THR A 357 -10.76 20.54 9.16
C THR A 357 -10.05 20.78 10.49
N THR A 358 -10.46 20.07 11.54
CA THR A 358 -9.78 20.13 12.85
C THR A 358 -8.30 19.71 12.77
N TRP A 359 -7.96 18.75 11.91
CA TRP A 359 -6.63 18.20 11.76
C TRP A 359 -6.21 18.14 10.29
N ASP A 360 -4.97 18.52 10.00
CA ASP A 360 -4.27 18.18 8.77
C ASP A 360 -3.19 17.14 9.09
N MET A 361 -3.18 16.03 8.34
CA MET A 361 -2.22 14.94 8.49
C MET A 361 -1.47 14.72 7.20
N LEU A 362 -0.15 14.59 7.30
CA LEU A 362 0.71 14.24 6.18
C LEU A 362 0.93 12.72 6.19
N GLY A 363 0.41 12.03 5.17
CA GLY A 363 0.75 10.64 4.89
C GLY A 363 1.97 10.61 3.98
N GLN A 364 3.12 10.18 4.50
CA GLN A 364 4.40 10.23 3.80
C GLN A 364 5.34 9.14 4.32
N GLN A 365 6.46 8.96 3.64
CA GLN A 365 7.31 7.77 3.68
C GLN A 365 8.47 7.88 4.69
N VAL A 366 9.05 9.07 4.83
CA VAL A 366 10.33 9.28 5.52
C VAL A 366 10.18 9.87 6.93
N LEU A 367 11.23 9.78 7.75
CA LEU A 367 11.21 10.37 9.08
C LEU A 367 11.32 11.90 9.01
N MET A 368 10.35 12.62 9.59
CA MET A 368 10.33 14.09 9.61
C MET A 368 10.89 14.70 10.90
N ALA A 369 10.83 13.96 12.01
CA ALA A 369 11.33 14.47 13.29
C ALA A 369 12.85 14.58 13.27
N ARG A 370 13.41 15.58 13.98
CA ARG A 370 14.86 15.72 14.13
C ARG A 370 15.44 14.45 14.74
N MET A 371 16.42 13.87 14.07
CA MET A 371 17.20 12.75 14.58
C MET A 371 18.64 13.20 14.78
N ASN A 372 19.24 12.81 15.90
CA ASN A 372 20.67 12.99 16.11
C ASN A 372 21.39 11.86 15.38
N ILE A 373 22.46 12.18 14.65
CA ILE A 373 23.35 11.17 14.09
C ILE A 373 24.03 10.46 15.27
N PRO A 374 24.03 9.11 15.34
CA PRO A 374 24.79 8.40 16.35
C PRO A 374 26.26 8.84 16.33
N ALA A 375 26.77 9.33 17.46
CA ALA A 375 28.16 9.79 17.60
C ALA A 375 29.23 8.81 17.04
N PRO A 376 29.07 7.47 17.11
CA PRO A 376 30.03 6.53 16.52
C PRO A 376 30.17 6.64 15.00
N LEU A 377 29.16 7.10 14.26
CA LEU A 377 29.23 7.29 12.80
C LEU A 377 29.98 8.58 12.42
N VAL A 378 30.11 9.52 13.34
CA VAL A 378 30.74 10.84 13.11
C VAL A 378 32.19 10.86 13.60
N LEU A 379 32.53 10.02 14.59
CA LEU A 379 33.82 10.06 15.27
C LEU A 379 34.88 9.09 14.71
N GLY A 380 34.51 8.21 13.76
CA GLY A 380 35.40 7.20 13.19
C GLY A 380 35.48 5.93 14.02
#